data_AF-T1PMV9-F1
#
_entry.id   AF-T1PMV9-F1
#
_cell.length_a   1.000
_cell.length_b   1.000
_cell.length_c   1.000
_cell.angle_alpha   90.00
_cell.angle_beta   90.00
_cell.angle_gamma   90.00
#
_symmetry.space_group_name_H-M   'P 1'
#
loop_
_entity.id
_entity.type
_entity.pdbx_description
1 polymer ?
#
loop_
_entity_poly.entity_id
_entity_poly.type
_entity_poly.pdbx_seq_one_letter_code
_entity_poly.pdbx_strand_id
1 'polypeptide(L)'
;MDGDGVPNVHDKDIDGDGVPNAHDDDHRDLDGDGIPDHRDDDSDGDGVPNHEDDDIDGDGIPNHLDVDIDGDGVPNHLDTDRDGDGVPNDRDDHDGEADDKKHGGGKVARVSGEPDIDGDGIPNTQDPDMDGDGIPNHKDYDVDGDGIPAHEDSDIDGDGKPNTVDEDIDGDGIANERDHDVDGDGMSNDEEPTSLDLDGDGIPNDDDEDIDGDVIPNELDEDMDGDGILNVRDKDIDGDGVPNVQDKDHRDMDGDGVPDHHDDDIDQDGIPNHLDNDIDGDGIPNDHDIDRDGDGFHNHQDDSDGEADDKKRAHKSPRISR
;
A
#
# COMPACT_ATOMS: atom_id res chain seq x y z
N MET A 1 0.23 38.01 -14.79
CA MET A 1 -0.07 38.00 -16.26
C MET A 1 0.63 39.17 -16.96
N ASP A 2 1.59 38.87 -17.83
CA ASP A 2 2.49 39.83 -18.50
C ASP A 2 1.84 40.64 -19.66
N GLY A 3 0.73 40.14 -20.20
CA GLY A 3 -0.05 40.81 -21.25
C GLY A 3 0.51 40.68 -22.67
N ASP A 4 1.34 39.67 -22.96
CA ASP A 4 1.92 39.45 -24.30
C ASP A 4 0.94 38.81 -25.32
N GLY A 5 -0.13 38.19 -24.82
CA GLY A 5 -1.19 37.55 -25.62
C GLY A 5 -1.04 36.03 -25.80
N VAL A 6 -0.11 35.39 -25.12
CA VAL A 6 -0.01 33.94 -24.97
C VAL A 6 -0.79 33.50 -23.72
N PRO A 7 -1.65 32.46 -23.80
CA PRO A 7 -2.28 31.90 -22.60
C PRO A 7 -1.23 31.20 -21.71
N ASN A 8 -1.25 31.41 -20.38
CA ASN A 8 -0.28 30.87 -19.41
C ASN A 8 0.10 29.40 -19.64
N VAL A 9 -0.90 28.54 -19.91
CA VAL A 9 -0.74 27.10 -20.24
C VAL A 9 0.22 26.81 -21.40
N HIS A 10 0.50 27.80 -22.24
CA HIS A 10 1.41 27.72 -23.39
C HIS A 10 2.50 28.78 -23.37
N ASP A 11 2.57 29.56 -22.29
CA ASP A 11 3.59 30.55 -22.10
C ASP A 11 4.83 29.92 -21.47
N LYS A 12 6.00 30.35 -21.92
CA LYS A 12 7.29 29.86 -21.43
C LYS A 12 7.96 30.84 -20.50
N ASP A 13 7.34 31.99 -20.28
CA ASP A 13 7.83 33.15 -19.51
C ASP A 13 6.55 33.87 -19.05
N ILE A 14 5.83 33.25 -18.10
CA ILE A 14 4.44 33.58 -17.71
C ILE A 14 4.32 35.00 -17.13
N ASP A 15 5.40 35.52 -16.56
CA ASP A 15 5.48 36.84 -15.94
C ASP A 15 6.18 37.89 -16.83
N GLY A 16 6.84 37.46 -17.91
CA GLY A 16 7.39 38.28 -18.99
C GLY A 16 8.69 39.00 -18.61
N ASP A 17 9.41 38.48 -17.63
CA ASP A 17 10.63 39.09 -17.09
C ASP A 17 11.89 38.73 -17.92
N GLY A 18 11.79 37.68 -18.74
CA GLY A 18 12.84 37.18 -19.62
C GLY A 18 13.59 35.94 -19.11
N VAL A 19 13.18 35.37 -17.98
CA VAL A 19 13.57 34.05 -17.49
C VAL A 19 12.49 33.03 -17.91
N PRO A 20 12.86 31.83 -18.41
CA PRO A 20 11.85 30.85 -18.80
C PRO A 20 11.33 30.09 -17.58
N ASN A 21 10.00 29.90 -17.43
CA ASN A 21 9.34 29.24 -16.27
C ASN A 21 10.09 28.03 -15.69
N ALA A 22 10.70 27.20 -16.55
CA ALA A 22 11.45 26.02 -16.13
C ALA A 22 12.77 26.31 -15.36
N HIS A 23 13.13 27.58 -15.21
CA HIS A 23 14.31 28.09 -14.51
C HIS A 23 13.97 29.40 -13.77
N ASP A 24 12.68 29.60 -13.52
CA ASP A 24 12.13 30.83 -13.02
C ASP A 24 11.46 30.53 -11.69
N ASP A 25 12.04 30.96 -10.60
CA ASP A 25 11.51 30.65 -9.27
C ASP A 25 10.52 31.77 -8.82
N ASP A 26 10.42 32.88 -9.58
CA ASP A 26 9.52 34.02 -9.30
C ASP A 26 8.29 34.15 -10.20
N HIS A 27 7.95 33.10 -10.94
CA HIS A 27 6.75 33.04 -11.78
C HIS A 27 5.48 32.54 -11.06
N ARG A 28 5.61 31.99 -9.84
CA ARG A 28 4.49 31.54 -9.00
C ARG A 28 3.87 32.75 -8.27
N ASP A 29 2.54 32.82 -8.30
CA ASP A 29 1.66 33.95 -7.89
C ASP A 29 0.30 33.30 -7.62
N LEU A 30 0.25 32.54 -6.53
CA LEU A 30 -0.80 31.57 -6.19
C LEU A 30 -2.17 32.25 -6.01
N ASP A 31 -2.22 33.39 -5.32
CA ASP A 31 -3.45 34.20 -5.17
C ASP A 31 -3.75 35.12 -6.38
N GLY A 32 -2.76 35.34 -7.25
CA GLY A 32 -2.88 36.13 -8.46
C GLY A 32 -2.93 37.65 -8.22
N ASP A 33 -2.42 38.17 -7.11
CA ASP A 33 -2.36 39.59 -6.80
C ASP A 33 -1.25 40.35 -7.57
N GLY A 34 -0.30 39.60 -8.13
CA GLY A 34 0.84 40.09 -8.90
C GLY A 34 2.11 40.34 -8.10
N ILE A 35 2.20 39.83 -6.87
CA ILE A 35 3.41 39.63 -6.09
C ILE A 35 3.80 38.14 -6.22
N PRO A 36 5.05 37.82 -6.58
CA PRO A 36 5.47 36.41 -6.62
C PRO A 36 5.50 35.78 -5.23
N ASP A 37 5.17 34.49 -5.12
CA ASP A 37 5.01 33.77 -3.84
C ASP A 37 6.23 33.92 -2.91
N HIS A 38 7.47 33.74 -3.40
CA HIS A 38 8.71 33.99 -2.62
C HIS A 38 8.93 35.45 -2.14
N ARG A 39 8.02 36.37 -2.47
CA ARG A 39 7.98 37.76 -2.00
C ARG A 39 6.60 38.16 -1.49
N ASP A 40 5.66 37.24 -1.46
CA ASP A 40 4.37 37.43 -0.84
C ASP A 40 4.46 36.98 0.62
N ASP A 41 3.82 37.75 1.50
CA ASP A 41 3.71 37.39 2.91
C ASP A 41 2.43 36.55 3.16
N ASP A 42 1.57 36.36 2.14
CA ASP A 42 0.23 35.71 2.15
C ASP A 42 -0.03 35.09 0.75
N SER A 43 0.74 34.04 0.41
CA SER A 43 0.87 33.48 -0.95
C SER A 43 -0.46 32.97 -1.52
N ASP A 44 -1.32 32.36 -0.71
CA ASP A 44 -2.62 31.82 -1.13
C ASP A 44 -3.76 32.86 -1.07
N GLY A 45 -3.51 34.01 -0.44
CA GLY A 45 -4.41 35.14 -0.31
C GLY A 45 -5.64 34.87 0.57
N ASP A 46 -5.59 33.91 1.48
CA ASP A 46 -6.68 33.61 2.41
C ASP A 46 -6.80 34.66 3.55
N GLY A 47 -5.73 35.43 3.77
CA GLY A 47 -5.62 36.47 4.78
C GLY A 47 -4.88 36.05 6.06
N VAL A 48 -4.26 34.88 6.07
CA VAL A 48 -3.30 34.40 7.06
C VAL A 48 -1.88 34.52 6.48
N PRO A 49 -0.94 35.18 7.17
CA PRO A 49 0.42 35.27 6.64
C PRO A 49 1.12 33.91 6.61
N ASN A 50 1.95 33.61 5.60
CA ASN A 50 2.61 32.30 5.39
C ASN A 50 3.22 31.71 6.67
N HIS A 51 4.01 32.50 7.41
CA HIS A 51 4.65 32.08 8.68
C HIS A 51 3.69 31.81 9.87
N GLU A 52 2.42 32.18 9.74
CA GLU A 52 1.32 31.86 10.67
C GLU A 52 0.27 30.93 10.03
N ASP A 53 0.49 30.50 8.79
CA ASP A 53 -0.41 29.65 8.03
C ASP A 53 -0.13 28.17 8.30
N ASP A 54 -1.20 27.38 8.41
CA ASP A 54 -1.13 25.92 8.52
C ASP A 54 -1.48 25.26 7.16
N ASP A 55 -1.66 26.01 6.05
CA ASP A 55 -2.01 25.58 4.67
C ASP A 55 -1.47 26.59 3.62
N ILE A 56 -0.14 26.65 3.43
CA ILE A 56 0.58 27.73 2.69
C ILE A 56 0.23 27.77 1.20
N ASP A 57 -0.02 26.62 0.58
CA ASP A 57 -0.38 26.53 -0.84
C ASP A 57 -1.91 26.57 -1.09
N GLY A 58 -2.69 26.57 -0.01
CA GLY A 58 -4.14 26.68 -0.03
C GLY A 58 -4.85 25.53 -0.75
N ASP A 59 -4.22 24.36 -0.90
CA ASP A 59 -4.81 23.19 -1.56
C ASP A 59 -5.84 22.46 -0.67
N GLY A 60 -5.83 22.77 0.64
CA GLY A 60 -6.71 22.22 1.66
C GLY A 60 -6.11 21.06 2.45
N ILE A 61 -4.85 20.70 2.21
CA ILE A 61 -4.03 19.79 3.00
C ILE A 61 -3.20 20.65 3.97
N PRO A 62 -3.37 20.48 5.29
CA PRO A 62 -2.57 21.26 6.21
C PRO A 62 -1.07 20.98 6.05
N ASN A 63 -0.18 21.99 6.15
CA ASN A 63 1.27 21.89 5.93
C ASN A 63 1.94 20.68 6.61
N HIS A 64 1.49 20.32 7.81
CA HIS A 64 2.03 19.19 8.58
C HIS A 64 1.59 17.81 8.05
N LEU A 65 0.71 17.77 7.07
CA LEU A 65 0.21 16.60 6.35
C LEU A 65 0.49 16.73 4.85
N ASP A 66 1.12 17.82 4.44
CA ASP A 66 1.37 18.15 3.06
C ASP A 66 2.80 17.75 2.68
N VAL A 67 2.93 17.08 1.55
CA VAL A 67 4.20 16.58 1.01
C VAL A 67 4.90 17.62 0.13
N ASP A 68 4.22 18.71 -0.22
CA ASP A 68 4.66 19.80 -1.10
C ASP A 68 4.08 21.13 -0.58
N ILE A 69 4.55 21.59 0.59
CA ILE A 69 3.95 22.67 1.40
C ILE A 69 3.80 24.00 0.64
N ASP A 70 4.69 24.30 -0.32
CA ASP A 70 4.63 25.51 -1.14
C ASP A 70 4.03 25.29 -2.54
N GLY A 71 3.55 24.07 -2.80
CA GLY A 71 2.85 23.67 -4.02
C GLY A 71 3.69 23.79 -5.29
N ASP A 72 5.00 23.63 -5.22
CA ASP A 72 5.91 23.88 -6.34
C ASP A 72 6.24 22.70 -7.24
N GLY A 73 5.86 21.52 -6.78
CA GLY A 73 6.13 20.25 -7.44
C GLY A 73 7.50 19.66 -7.11
N VAL A 74 8.23 20.20 -6.14
CA VAL A 74 9.42 19.64 -5.50
C VAL A 74 9.00 19.18 -4.10
N PRO A 75 8.96 17.85 -3.86
CA PRO A 75 8.59 17.34 -2.54
C PRO A 75 9.46 17.90 -1.42
N ASN A 76 8.85 18.11 -0.25
CA ASN A 76 9.43 18.70 0.95
C ASN A 76 10.82 18.15 1.36
N HIS A 77 11.05 16.86 1.13
CA HIS A 77 12.30 16.17 1.47
C HIS A 77 13.44 16.42 0.46
N LEU A 78 13.10 16.82 -0.77
CA LEU A 78 14.04 17.24 -1.82
C LEU A 78 14.16 18.76 -1.93
N ASP A 79 13.21 19.47 -1.36
CA ASP A 79 13.21 20.91 -1.40
C ASP A 79 14.22 21.52 -0.42
N THR A 80 14.90 22.57 -0.89
CA THR A 80 15.80 23.39 -0.10
C THR A 80 15.15 24.64 0.47
N ASP A 81 13.92 24.94 0.09
CA ASP A 81 13.13 26.14 0.42
C ASP A 81 11.63 25.77 0.55
N ARG A 82 11.33 24.87 1.48
CA ARG A 82 10.09 24.06 1.54
C ARG A 82 8.80 24.87 1.66
N ASP A 83 8.87 26.02 2.32
CA ASP A 83 7.74 26.92 2.52
C ASP A 83 7.67 28.01 1.43
N GLY A 84 8.58 27.96 0.46
CA GLY A 84 8.65 28.86 -0.68
C GLY A 84 8.94 30.32 -0.31
N ASP A 85 9.41 30.64 0.90
CA ASP A 85 9.55 32.02 1.39
C ASP A 85 10.85 32.71 0.94
N GLY A 86 11.74 31.97 0.28
CA GLY A 86 13.04 32.43 -0.21
C GLY A 86 14.18 32.36 0.80
N VAL A 87 13.96 31.79 1.98
CA VAL A 87 14.95 31.50 3.02
C VAL A 87 15.18 29.99 3.11
N PRO A 88 16.38 29.50 2.72
CA PRO A 88 16.64 28.07 2.72
C PRO A 88 16.43 27.42 4.08
N ASN A 89 15.85 26.21 4.11
CA ASN A 89 15.51 25.43 5.32
C ASN A 89 16.64 25.40 6.36
N ASP A 90 17.91 25.35 5.90
CA ASP A 90 19.10 25.37 6.80
C ASP A 90 19.27 26.66 7.63
N ARG A 91 18.44 27.67 7.37
CA ARG A 91 18.48 29.02 7.93
C ARG A 91 17.11 29.59 8.27
N ASP A 92 16.04 28.86 7.98
CA ASP A 92 14.72 29.22 8.43
C ASP A 92 14.41 28.56 9.78
N ASP A 93 13.60 29.24 10.58
CA ASP A 93 13.03 28.74 11.84
C ASP A 93 11.50 28.61 11.79
N HIS A 94 10.96 28.71 10.57
CA HIS A 94 9.58 28.59 10.14
C HIS A 94 9.50 27.86 8.77
N ASP A 95 10.42 26.92 8.46
CA ASP A 95 10.49 26.18 7.18
C ASP A 95 9.37 25.15 6.96
N GLY A 96 8.33 25.18 7.78
CA GLY A 96 7.23 24.23 7.76
C GLY A 96 7.52 22.94 8.51
N GLU A 97 8.67 22.80 9.19
CA GLU A 97 8.91 21.65 10.07
C GLU A 97 8.04 21.71 11.34
N ALA A 98 7.68 20.53 11.86
CA ALA A 98 7.05 20.38 13.19
C ALA A 98 7.90 20.98 14.33
N ASP A 99 9.17 21.24 14.05
CA ASP A 99 10.16 21.91 14.85
C ASP A 99 9.81 23.38 15.19
N ASP A 100 9.15 24.09 14.26
CA ASP A 100 8.89 25.53 14.31
C ASP A 100 7.96 25.92 15.47
N LYS A 101 7.12 24.97 15.91
CA LYS A 101 6.26 25.13 17.10
C LYS A 101 7.06 25.09 18.43
N LYS A 102 8.38 24.85 18.44
CA LYS A 102 9.20 24.80 19.69
C LYS A 102 9.46 26.14 20.37
N HIS A 103 9.27 27.28 19.71
CA HIS A 103 9.44 28.59 20.37
C HIS A 103 8.16 29.13 21.06
N GLY A 104 7.08 28.35 21.04
CA GLY A 104 5.78 28.67 21.62
C GLY A 104 5.40 27.96 22.93
N GLY A 105 6.33 27.41 23.71
CA GLY A 105 6.06 27.07 25.12
C GLY A 105 4.88 26.11 25.37
N GLY A 106 4.72 25.08 24.55
CA GLY A 106 3.90 23.91 24.84
C GLY A 106 4.81 22.70 24.83
N LYS A 107 4.99 22.04 25.96
CA LYS A 107 5.34 20.63 25.90
C LYS A 107 4.14 19.94 25.26
N VAL A 108 4.15 19.76 23.94
CA VAL A 108 3.43 18.63 23.37
C VAL A 108 4.15 17.43 23.97
N ALA A 109 3.48 16.90 24.99
CA ALA A 109 3.86 15.64 25.54
C ALA A 109 3.93 14.69 24.35
N ARG A 110 5.06 13.98 24.19
CA ARG A 110 5.06 12.67 23.56
C ARG A 110 3.75 12.00 23.99
N VAL A 111 2.79 11.93 23.09
CA VAL A 111 1.56 11.23 23.35
C VAL A 111 2.01 9.78 23.34
N SER A 112 2.26 9.28 24.55
CA SER A 112 1.94 7.92 24.92
C SER A 112 2.55 6.74 24.13
N GLY A 113 3.66 6.89 23.40
CA GLY A 113 4.43 5.71 22.96
C GLY A 113 3.77 4.88 21.87
N GLU A 114 3.08 5.54 20.95
CA GLU A 114 2.84 5.02 19.60
C GLU A 114 4.12 5.25 18.76
N PRO A 115 4.47 4.34 17.82
CA PRO A 115 5.55 4.50 16.85
C PRO A 115 5.40 5.79 16.01
N ASP A 116 6.54 6.30 15.56
CA ASP A 116 6.73 7.58 14.84
C ASP A 116 8.12 7.45 14.17
N ILE A 117 8.13 6.89 12.94
CA ILE A 117 9.33 6.40 12.23
C ILE A 117 10.17 7.58 11.71
N ASP A 118 9.56 8.51 11.00
CA ASP A 118 10.23 9.67 10.40
C ASP A 118 10.51 10.81 11.41
N GLY A 119 9.75 10.86 12.51
CA GLY A 119 9.91 11.84 13.58
C GLY A 119 9.19 13.17 13.35
N ASP A 120 8.23 13.25 12.43
CA ASP A 120 7.46 14.47 12.13
C ASP A 120 6.44 14.83 13.24
N GLY A 121 6.14 13.87 14.13
CA GLY A 121 5.23 14.02 15.26
C GLY A 121 3.79 13.57 14.99
N ILE A 122 3.52 12.97 13.84
CA ILE A 122 2.36 12.15 13.52
C ILE A 122 2.68 10.69 13.92
N PRO A 123 1.80 9.99 14.63
CA PRO A 123 2.01 8.57 14.89
C PRO A 123 1.80 7.75 13.60
N ASN A 124 2.65 6.76 13.32
CA ASN A 124 2.59 5.87 12.14
C ASN A 124 1.15 5.55 11.67
N THR A 125 0.30 5.08 12.59
CA THR A 125 -1.13 4.73 12.34
C THR A 125 -2.02 5.86 11.77
N GLN A 126 -1.51 7.08 11.68
CA GLN A 126 -2.18 8.30 11.21
C GLN A 126 -1.32 9.06 10.21
N ASP A 127 -0.17 8.50 9.85
CA ASP A 127 0.84 9.12 9.00
C ASP A 127 0.66 8.65 7.56
N PRO A 128 0.39 9.55 6.59
CA PRO A 128 0.25 9.17 5.19
C PRO A 128 1.57 8.89 4.46
N ASP A 129 2.73 9.19 5.06
CA ASP A 129 4.09 9.01 4.52
C ASP A 129 5.05 8.65 5.66
N MET A 130 4.96 7.38 6.09
CA MET A 130 5.46 6.93 7.40
C MET A 130 6.99 6.99 7.55
N ASP A 131 7.73 6.83 6.46
CA ASP A 131 9.20 6.92 6.45
C ASP A 131 9.72 8.30 6.01
N GLY A 132 8.83 9.15 5.48
CA GLY A 132 9.10 10.51 5.05
C GLY A 132 9.91 10.59 3.75
N ASP A 133 9.85 9.57 2.88
CA ASP A 133 10.54 9.55 1.59
C ASP A 133 9.78 10.25 0.45
N GLY A 134 8.55 10.71 0.73
CA GLY A 134 7.67 11.41 -0.21
C GLY A 134 6.86 10.52 -1.13
N ILE A 135 6.84 9.21 -0.91
CA ILE A 135 5.92 8.26 -1.51
C ILE A 135 4.83 7.95 -0.46
N PRO A 136 3.55 8.27 -0.72
CA PRO A 136 2.50 7.95 0.24
C PRO A 136 2.40 6.43 0.50
N ASN A 137 2.15 6.00 1.75
CA ASN A 137 2.18 4.58 2.17
C ASN A 137 1.50 3.63 1.18
N HIS A 138 0.26 3.91 0.77
CA HIS A 138 -0.53 3.15 -0.21
C HIS A 138 0.05 3.09 -1.65
N LYS A 139 1.26 3.59 -1.87
CA LYS A 139 2.02 3.52 -3.13
C LYS A 139 3.50 3.26 -2.89
N ASP A 140 3.88 3.03 -1.65
CA ASP A 140 5.25 2.87 -1.26
C ASP A 140 5.62 1.39 -1.17
N TYR A 141 6.70 1.04 -1.85
CA TYR A 141 7.22 -0.32 -1.86
C TYR A 141 8.06 -0.63 -0.60
N ASP A 142 8.29 0.32 0.29
CA ASP A 142 9.14 0.22 1.50
C ASP A 142 8.59 1.16 2.57
N VAL A 143 7.31 0.98 2.95
CA VAL A 143 6.50 1.91 3.77
C VAL A 143 7.18 2.36 5.06
N ASP A 144 7.94 1.48 5.72
CA ASP A 144 8.63 1.79 6.98
C ASP A 144 10.10 2.25 6.79
N GLY A 145 10.59 2.24 5.55
CA GLY A 145 11.92 2.67 5.13
C GLY A 145 13.07 1.82 5.67
N ASP A 146 12.84 0.57 6.08
CA ASP A 146 13.87 -0.31 6.63
C ASP A 146 14.80 -0.92 5.54
N GLY A 147 14.37 -0.85 4.28
CA GLY A 147 15.09 -1.34 3.11
C GLY A 147 14.70 -2.76 2.67
N ILE A 148 13.64 -3.32 3.24
CA ILE A 148 12.98 -4.55 2.81
C ILE A 148 11.73 -4.15 2.01
N PRO A 149 11.61 -4.57 0.74
CA PRO A 149 10.40 -4.27 -0.02
C PRO A 149 9.15 -4.91 0.60
N ALA A 150 7.98 -4.28 0.45
CA ALA A 150 6.69 -4.72 0.99
C ALA A 150 6.42 -6.23 0.81
N HIS A 151 6.54 -6.75 -0.42
CA HIS A 151 6.42 -8.18 -0.74
C HIS A 151 7.49 -9.12 -0.13
N GLU A 152 8.55 -8.61 0.49
CA GLU A 152 9.55 -9.40 1.22
C GLU A 152 9.53 -9.06 2.73
N ASP A 153 8.65 -8.14 3.15
CA ASP A 153 8.58 -7.66 4.52
C ASP A 153 7.49 -8.39 5.31
N SER A 154 7.83 -8.74 6.55
CA SER A 154 6.94 -9.40 7.50
C SER A 154 6.21 -8.43 8.44
N ASP A 155 6.54 -7.14 8.39
CA ASP A 155 6.02 -6.05 9.24
C ASP A 155 6.05 -4.74 8.42
N ILE A 156 5.25 -4.68 7.35
CA ILE A 156 5.33 -3.66 6.28
C ILE A 156 5.24 -2.23 6.83
N ASP A 157 4.38 -1.98 7.81
CA ASP A 157 4.20 -0.67 8.46
C ASP A 157 5.14 -0.43 9.67
N GLY A 158 6.00 -1.40 10.00
CA GLY A 158 6.95 -1.33 11.10
C GLY A 158 6.31 -1.05 12.47
N ASP A 159 5.01 -1.30 12.68
CA ASP A 159 4.32 -1.03 13.95
C ASP A 159 4.68 -2.05 15.05
N GLY A 160 5.31 -3.16 14.64
CA GLY A 160 5.78 -4.23 15.49
C GLY A 160 4.77 -5.36 15.67
N LYS A 161 3.71 -5.41 14.85
CA LYS A 161 2.90 -6.61 14.65
C LYS A 161 3.24 -7.19 13.26
N PRO A 162 3.45 -8.50 13.18
CA PRO A 162 3.59 -9.14 11.89
C PRO A 162 2.34 -8.97 11.01
N ASN A 163 2.53 -8.90 9.69
CA ASN A 163 1.45 -8.76 8.69
C ASN A 163 0.33 -9.79 8.94
N THR A 164 0.70 -11.04 9.25
CA THR A 164 -0.19 -12.19 9.52
C THR A 164 -1.21 -11.98 10.65
N VAL A 165 -0.95 -11.02 11.55
CA VAL A 165 -1.89 -10.65 12.62
C VAL A 165 -2.38 -9.22 12.55
N ASP A 166 -1.81 -8.39 11.67
CA ASP A 166 -2.24 -7.00 11.56
C ASP A 166 -3.67 -6.88 11.02
N GLU A 167 -4.30 -5.77 11.36
CA GLU A 167 -5.58 -5.35 10.81
C GLU A 167 -5.41 -4.26 9.74
N ASP A 168 -4.19 -3.72 9.56
CA ASP A 168 -3.82 -2.59 8.69
C ASP A 168 -2.35 -2.74 8.26
N ILE A 169 -2.06 -3.63 7.30
CA ILE A 169 -0.69 -4.10 6.99
C ILE A 169 0.23 -3.00 6.47
N ASP A 170 -0.27 -2.09 5.63
CA ASP A 170 0.48 -0.97 5.07
C ASP A 170 0.37 0.33 5.89
N GLY A 171 -0.38 0.29 7.00
CA GLY A 171 -0.58 1.42 7.88
C GLY A 171 -1.25 2.66 7.24
N ASP A 172 -1.98 2.53 6.12
CA ASP A 172 -2.61 3.68 5.44
C ASP A 172 -3.93 4.15 6.13
N GLY A 173 -4.40 3.39 7.12
CA GLY A 173 -5.62 3.65 7.89
C GLY A 173 -6.89 3.00 7.32
N ILE A 174 -6.79 2.22 6.24
CA ILE A 174 -7.84 1.42 5.62
C ILE A 174 -7.64 -0.05 5.99
N ALA A 175 -8.20 -0.42 7.14
CA ALA A 175 -8.15 -1.82 7.59
C ALA A 175 -8.34 -2.88 6.49
N ASN A 176 -7.45 -3.88 6.48
CA ASN A 176 -7.22 -4.82 5.38
C ASN A 176 -8.50 -5.30 4.72
N GLU A 177 -9.52 -5.72 5.48
CA GLU A 177 -10.82 -6.19 4.96
C GLU A 177 -11.52 -5.25 3.96
N ARG A 178 -11.15 -3.97 3.94
CA ARG A 178 -11.71 -2.93 3.07
C ARG A 178 -10.68 -2.29 2.17
N ASP A 179 -9.42 -2.69 2.28
CA ASP A 179 -8.38 -2.24 1.38
C ASP A 179 -8.45 -3.01 0.07
N HIS A 180 -8.00 -2.36 -1.00
CA HIS A 180 -7.79 -2.95 -2.30
C HIS A 180 -6.31 -3.07 -2.67
N ASP A 181 -5.40 -2.62 -1.81
CA ASP A 181 -3.93 -2.57 -1.98
C ASP A 181 -3.28 -2.74 -0.60
N VAL A 182 -3.42 -3.93 0.00
CA VAL A 182 -3.14 -4.18 1.43
C VAL A 182 -1.66 -4.11 1.80
N ASP A 183 -0.77 -4.29 0.83
CA ASP A 183 0.68 -4.25 1.01
C ASP A 183 1.28 -2.89 0.61
N GLY A 184 0.46 -1.97 0.10
CA GLY A 184 0.85 -0.61 -0.27
C GLY A 184 1.72 -0.51 -1.53
N ASP A 185 1.91 -1.59 -2.29
CA ASP A 185 2.86 -1.63 -3.41
C ASP A 185 2.35 -0.91 -4.68
N GLY A 186 1.10 -0.44 -4.66
CA GLY A 186 0.48 0.30 -5.76
C GLY A 186 -0.11 -0.59 -6.85
N MET A 187 -0.09 -1.92 -6.70
CA MET A 187 -0.92 -2.89 -7.41
C MET A 187 -2.06 -3.33 -6.50
N SER A 188 -3.28 -3.31 -7.02
CA SER A 188 -4.40 -3.80 -6.21
C SER A 188 -4.28 -5.29 -5.94
N ASN A 189 -4.77 -5.80 -4.81
CA ASN A 189 -4.80 -7.23 -4.46
C ASN A 189 -5.38 -8.12 -5.57
N ASP A 190 -6.32 -7.61 -6.39
CA ASP A 190 -6.89 -8.34 -7.54
C ASP A 190 -5.94 -8.46 -8.76
N GLU A 191 -4.92 -7.61 -8.82
CA GLU A 191 -3.92 -7.48 -9.89
C GLU A 191 -2.50 -7.83 -9.42
N GLU A 192 -2.31 -8.08 -8.12
CA GLU A 192 -1.07 -8.57 -7.56
C GLU A 192 -0.66 -9.88 -8.24
N PRO A 193 0.63 -10.05 -8.54
CA PRO A 193 1.10 -11.30 -9.05
C PRO A 193 1.03 -12.32 -7.90
N THR A 194 0.18 -13.33 -8.08
CA THR A 194 0.07 -14.66 -7.43
C THR A 194 1.43 -15.39 -7.30
N SER A 195 2.49 -14.70 -6.88
CA SER A 195 3.86 -15.10 -7.14
C SER A 195 4.89 -14.65 -6.10
N LEU A 196 4.49 -14.58 -4.83
CA LEU A 196 5.45 -14.84 -3.77
C LEU A 196 5.95 -16.29 -3.87
N ASP A 197 7.20 -16.50 -3.50
CA ASP A 197 7.92 -17.79 -3.52
C ASP A 197 8.71 -17.84 -2.20
N LEU A 198 7.99 -18.18 -1.14
CA LEU A 198 8.42 -18.01 0.25
C LEU A 198 9.66 -18.85 0.57
N ASP A 199 9.71 -20.09 0.09
CA ASP A 199 10.87 -20.99 0.29
C ASP A 199 12.00 -20.78 -0.74
N GLY A 200 11.72 -20.08 -1.85
CA GLY A 200 12.65 -19.74 -2.91
C GLY A 200 13.01 -20.91 -3.83
N ASP A 201 12.16 -21.93 -3.97
CA ASP A 201 12.38 -23.07 -4.85
C ASP A 201 12.08 -22.78 -6.33
N GLY A 202 11.38 -21.68 -6.60
CA GLY A 202 10.98 -21.21 -7.92
C GLY A 202 9.59 -21.66 -8.35
N ILE A 203 8.77 -22.18 -7.43
CA ILE A 203 7.33 -22.38 -7.54
C ILE A 203 6.67 -21.29 -6.68
N PRO A 204 5.72 -20.51 -7.22
CA PRO A 204 5.02 -19.53 -6.41
C PRO A 204 4.04 -20.17 -5.42
N ASN A 205 3.77 -19.53 -4.29
CA ASN A 205 3.01 -20.05 -3.15
C ASN A 205 1.67 -20.70 -3.56
N ASP A 206 0.88 -20.03 -4.40
CA ASP A 206 -0.41 -20.54 -4.93
C ASP A 206 -0.31 -21.86 -5.71
N ASP A 207 0.86 -22.13 -6.30
CA ASP A 207 1.17 -23.33 -7.08
C ASP A 207 2.06 -24.31 -6.28
N ASP A 208 2.50 -23.97 -5.07
CA ASP A 208 3.45 -24.76 -4.27
C ASP A 208 2.72 -25.72 -3.33
N GLU A 209 3.17 -26.98 -3.27
CA GLU A 209 2.62 -27.99 -2.35
C GLU A 209 3.31 -27.96 -0.97
N ASP A 210 4.34 -27.13 -0.77
CA ASP A 210 5.21 -27.02 0.43
C ASP A 210 5.71 -25.56 0.57
N ILE A 211 4.80 -24.62 0.85
CA ILE A 211 5.02 -23.16 0.75
C ILE A 211 6.22 -22.67 1.60
N ASP A 212 6.39 -23.17 2.82
CA ASP A 212 7.49 -22.80 3.71
C ASP A 212 8.77 -23.65 3.50
N GLY A 213 8.69 -24.69 2.66
CA GLY A 213 9.77 -25.61 2.34
C GLY A 213 10.26 -26.48 3.50
N ASP A 214 9.45 -26.72 4.52
CA ASP A 214 9.82 -27.52 5.70
C ASP A 214 9.76 -29.04 5.49
N VAL A 215 9.24 -29.48 4.32
CA VAL A 215 9.03 -30.88 3.89
C VAL A 215 7.71 -31.50 4.38
N ILE A 216 6.84 -30.72 5.01
CA ILE A 216 5.46 -31.08 5.32
C ILE A 216 4.58 -30.45 4.22
N PRO A 217 3.82 -31.26 3.46
CA PRO A 217 2.91 -30.69 2.46
C PRO A 217 1.86 -29.81 3.12
N ASN A 218 1.46 -28.72 2.45
CA ASN A 218 0.46 -27.74 2.92
C ASN A 218 -0.79 -28.40 3.55
N GLU A 219 -1.33 -29.42 2.89
CA GLU A 219 -2.50 -30.21 3.30
C GLU A 219 -2.34 -30.95 4.67
N LEU A 220 -1.12 -31.02 5.18
CA LEU A 220 -0.75 -31.65 6.45
C LEU A 220 -0.01 -30.70 7.39
N ASP A 221 0.23 -29.46 6.96
CA ASP A 221 0.91 -28.45 7.77
C ASP A 221 -0.09 -27.73 8.68
N GLU A 222 0.33 -27.45 9.91
CA GLU A 222 -0.44 -26.62 10.84
C GLU A 222 0.00 -25.14 10.80
N ASP A 223 1.07 -24.80 10.06
CA ASP A 223 1.79 -23.50 9.96
C ASP A 223 2.38 -23.38 8.54
N MET A 224 1.52 -23.14 7.53
CA MET A 224 1.80 -23.37 6.10
C MET A 224 2.78 -22.37 5.48
N ASP A 225 2.84 -21.15 5.99
CA ASP A 225 3.83 -20.11 5.63
C ASP A 225 5.06 -20.11 6.56
N GLY A 226 5.02 -20.90 7.64
CA GLY A 226 6.13 -21.04 8.58
C GLY A 226 6.45 -19.78 9.39
N ASP A 227 5.51 -18.84 9.53
CA ASP A 227 5.66 -17.60 10.29
C ASP A 227 5.61 -17.83 11.82
N GLY A 228 5.14 -19.01 12.25
CA GLY A 228 5.01 -19.42 13.65
C GLY A 228 3.63 -19.22 14.26
N ILE A 229 2.65 -18.83 13.47
CA ILE A 229 1.21 -18.79 13.75
C ILE A 229 0.59 -20.06 13.16
N LEU A 230 -0.51 -20.52 13.76
CA LEU A 230 -1.15 -21.73 13.25
C LEU A 230 -2.21 -21.30 12.25
N ASN A 231 -2.35 -22.01 11.13
CA ASN A 231 -3.26 -21.62 10.05
C ASN A 231 -4.68 -21.26 10.53
N VAL A 232 -5.22 -22.05 11.47
CA VAL A 232 -6.51 -21.82 12.15
C VAL A 232 -6.66 -20.48 12.89
N ARG A 233 -5.58 -19.72 13.04
CA ARG A 233 -5.49 -18.41 13.67
C ARG A 233 -4.79 -17.39 12.79
N ASP A 234 -4.27 -17.83 11.66
CA ASP A 234 -3.65 -16.94 10.72
C ASP A 234 -4.70 -16.16 9.96
N LYS A 235 -4.35 -14.93 9.60
CA LYS A 235 -5.14 -14.11 8.69
C LYS A 235 -4.57 -14.12 7.28
N ASP A 236 -3.38 -14.66 7.07
CA ASP A 236 -2.66 -14.78 5.80
C ASP A 236 -1.90 -16.12 5.86
N ILE A 237 -2.57 -17.21 5.47
CA ILE A 237 -2.08 -18.58 5.74
C ILE A 237 -0.94 -19.03 4.82
N ASP A 238 -0.76 -18.36 3.69
CA ASP A 238 0.27 -18.63 2.69
C ASP A 238 1.36 -17.56 2.64
N GLY A 239 1.17 -16.47 3.39
CA GLY A 239 2.18 -15.43 3.60
C GLY A 239 2.45 -14.65 2.31
N ASP A 240 1.44 -14.47 1.46
CA ASP A 240 1.55 -13.71 0.21
C ASP A 240 1.30 -12.21 0.40
N GLY A 241 0.89 -11.79 1.60
CA GLY A 241 0.55 -10.41 1.93
C GLY A 241 -0.94 -10.08 1.77
N VAL A 242 -1.72 -10.96 1.13
CA VAL A 242 -3.16 -10.81 0.97
C VAL A 242 -3.88 -11.57 2.08
N PRO A 243 -4.65 -10.87 2.95
CA PRO A 243 -5.36 -11.58 3.99
C PRO A 243 -6.41 -12.55 3.40
N ASN A 244 -6.53 -13.74 3.99
CA ASN A 244 -7.47 -14.83 3.65
C ASN A 244 -8.91 -14.40 3.35
N VAL A 245 -9.35 -13.28 3.93
CA VAL A 245 -10.70 -12.72 3.74
C VAL A 245 -10.90 -12.02 2.40
N GLN A 246 -9.81 -11.60 1.77
CA GLN A 246 -9.76 -10.91 0.49
C GLN A 246 -9.08 -11.73 -0.59
N ASP A 247 -8.28 -12.69 -0.17
CA ASP A 247 -7.73 -13.71 -1.01
C ASP A 247 -8.83 -14.63 -1.57
N LYS A 248 -8.82 -14.82 -2.89
CA LYS A 248 -9.77 -15.72 -3.57
C LYS A 248 -9.26 -17.15 -3.67
N ASP A 249 -7.95 -17.31 -3.67
CA ASP A 249 -7.27 -18.58 -3.73
C ASP A 249 -7.30 -19.24 -2.33
N HIS A 250 -7.29 -18.46 -1.24
CA HIS A 250 -7.25 -18.94 0.15
C HIS A 250 -8.62 -19.11 0.88
N ARG A 251 -9.68 -19.50 0.16
CA ARG A 251 -10.94 -19.93 0.81
C ARG A 251 -10.72 -21.17 1.66
N ASP A 252 -11.36 -21.26 2.82
CA ASP A 252 -11.36 -22.42 3.72
C ASP A 252 -12.81 -22.71 4.13
N MET A 253 -13.45 -23.65 3.42
CA MET A 253 -14.88 -23.91 3.51
C MET A 253 -15.29 -24.53 4.86
N ASP A 254 -14.47 -25.43 5.39
CA ASP A 254 -14.79 -26.14 6.62
C ASP A 254 -14.18 -25.52 7.90
N GLY A 255 -13.26 -24.57 7.71
CA GLY A 255 -12.64 -23.77 8.76
C GLY A 255 -11.56 -24.54 9.53
N ASP A 256 -10.88 -25.50 8.91
CA ASP A 256 -9.82 -26.29 9.54
C ASP A 256 -8.42 -25.72 9.40
N GLY A 257 -8.28 -24.62 8.66
CA GLY A 257 -7.02 -23.94 8.41
C GLY A 257 -6.24 -24.50 7.23
N VAL A 258 -6.84 -25.30 6.35
CA VAL A 258 -6.25 -25.65 5.05
C VAL A 258 -7.07 -24.95 3.95
N PRO A 259 -6.43 -24.19 3.04
CA PRO A 259 -7.13 -23.61 1.91
C PRO A 259 -7.77 -24.68 1.02
N ASP A 260 -8.95 -24.40 0.44
CA ASP A 260 -9.75 -25.33 -0.35
C ASP A 260 -8.96 -25.91 -1.55
N HIS A 261 -8.04 -25.15 -2.13
CA HIS A 261 -7.19 -25.60 -3.24
C HIS A 261 -6.06 -26.55 -2.79
N HIS A 262 -5.69 -26.48 -1.51
CA HIS A 262 -4.73 -27.36 -0.84
C HIS A 262 -5.40 -28.49 -0.04
N ASP A 263 -6.69 -28.43 0.22
CA ASP A 263 -7.42 -29.42 1.00
C ASP A 263 -7.91 -30.60 0.13
N ASP A 264 -7.76 -31.81 0.67
CA ASP A 264 -8.19 -33.06 0.08
C ASP A 264 -9.65 -33.44 0.45
N ASP A 265 -10.29 -32.76 1.41
CA ASP A 265 -11.63 -33.05 1.98
C ASP A 265 -12.37 -31.76 2.45
N ILE A 266 -12.68 -30.83 1.54
CA ILE A 266 -13.07 -29.41 1.84
C ILE A 266 -14.38 -29.21 2.62
N ASP A 267 -15.23 -30.24 2.71
CA ASP A 267 -16.47 -30.18 3.49
C ASP A 267 -16.39 -30.98 4.80
N GLN A 268 -15.23 -31.60 5.06
CA GLN A 268 -14.92 -32.45 6.19
C GLN A 268 -15.94 -33.59 6.44
N ASP A 269 -16.60 -34.10 5.40
CA ASP A 269 -17.53 -35.22 5.52
C ASP A 269 -16.83 -36.59 5.65
N GLY A 270 -15.53 -36.62 5.35
CA GLY A 270 -14.67 -37.79 5.41
C GLY A 270 -14.55 -38.56 4.10
N ILE A 271 -14.96 -37.97 2.98
CA ILE A 271 -14.82 -38.51 1.64
C ILE A 271 -13.95 -37.53 0.82
N PRO A 272 -12.72 -37.93 0.46
CA PRO A 272 -11.83 -37.03 -0.26
C PRO A 272 -12.45 -36.48 -1.54
N ASN A 273 -12.20 -35.20 -1.86
CA ASN A 273 -12.79 -34.42 -2.95
C ASN A 273 -12.86 -35.22 -4.27
N HIS A 274 -11.76 -35.87 -4.65
CA HIS A 274 -11.66 -36.66 -5.89
C HIS A 274 -12.54 -37.93 -5.94
N LEU A 275 -13.17 -38.31 -4.81
CA LEU A 275 -14.12 -39.41 -4.66
C LEU A 275 -15.51 -38.93 -4.25
N ASP A 276 -15.66 -37.65 -3.91
CA ASP A 276 -16.92 -37.06 -3.50
C ASP A 276 -17.83 -36.74 -4.70
N ASN A 277 -19.15 -36.83 -4.50
CA ASN A 277 -20.16 -36.46 -5.48
C ASN A 277 -20.93 -35.20 -5.10
N ASP A 278 -20.52 -34.48 -4.07
CA ASP A 278 -21.12 -33.31 -3.40
C ASP A 278 -19.96 -32.58 -2.66
N ILE A 279 -18.96 -32.10 -3.42
CA ILE A 279 -17.63 -31.70 -2.89
C ILE A 279 -17.73 -30.54 -1.89
N ASP A 280 -18.66 -29.60 -2.08
CA ASP A 280 -18.89 -28.46 -1.20
C ASP A 280 -19.90 -28.73 -0.05
N GLY A 281 -20.43 -29.96 0.04
CA GLY A 281 -21.39 -30.36 1.05
C GLY A 281 -22.72 -29.57 1.06
N ASP A 282 -23.06 -28.84 -0.01
CA ASP A 282 -24.27 -28.00 -0.06
C ASP A 282 -25.58 -28.83 -0.22
N GLY A 283 -25.42 -30.10 -0.61
CA GLY A 283 -26.48 -31.08 -0.80
C GLY A 283 -26.98 -31.21 -2.25
N ILE A 284 -26.31 -30.57 -3.21
CA ILE A 284 -26.54 -30.66 -4.64
C ILE A 284 -25.37 -31.45 -5.26
N PRO A 285 -25.64 -32.63 -5.83
CA PRO A 285 -24.57 -33.43 -6.39
C PRO A 285 -23.79 -32.72 -7.51
N ASN A 286 -22.47 -32.88 -7.54
CA ASN A 286 -21.51 -32.32 -8.49
C ASN A 286 -21.95 -32.35 -9.96
N ASP A 287 -22.68 -33.39 -10.38
CA ASP A 287 -23.16 -33.53 -11.77
C ASP A 287 -24.37 -32.67 -12.11
N HIS A 288 -24.99 -32.07 -11.10
CA HIS A 288 -26.11 -31.14 -11.16
C HIS A 288 -25.77 -29.77 -10.54
N ASP A 289 -24.59 -29.65 -9.92
CA ASP A 289 -24.10 -28.38 -9.42
C ASP A 289 -23.59 -27.48 -10.56
N ILE A 290 -23.87 -26.19 -10.40
CA ILE A 290 -23.45 -25.09 -11.22
C ILE A 290 -22.21 -24.37 -10.67
N ASP A 291 -21.80 -24.67 -9.44
CA ASP A 291 -20.78 -24.08 -8.56
C ASP A 291 -20.32 -25.19 -7.59
N ARG A 292 -19.45 -26.09 -8.06
CA ARG A 292 -19.27 -27.43 -7.45
C ARG A 292 -18.48 -27.41 -6.14
N ASP A 293 -17.63 -26.43 -6.03
CA ASP A 293 -16.68 -26.15 -4.96
C ASP A 293 -17.16 -24.99 -4.07
N GLY A 294 -18.42 -24.54 -4.24
CA GLY A 294 -19.08 -23.58 -3.34
C GLY A 294 -18.44 -22.19 -3.33
N ASP A 295 -17.74 -21.88 -4.40
CA ASP A 295 -16.77 -20.82 -4.57
C ASP A 295 -17.49 -19.51 -5.02
N GLY A 296 -18.72 -19.63 -5.54
CA GLY A 296 -19.57 -18.52 -5.96
C GLY A 296 -19.36 -18.09 -7.40
N PHE A 297 -18.38 -18.67 -8.10
CA PHE A 297 -18.27 -18.71 -9.53
C PHE A 297 -19.00 -19.92 -10.08
N HIS A 298 -19.25 -19.89 -11.38
CA HIS A 298 -19.89 -21.00 -12.03
C HIS A 298 -18.82 -21.90 -12.65
N ASN A 299 -18.97 -23.22 -12.60
CA ASN A 299 -18.10 -24.26 -13.21
C ASN A 299 -17.69 -24.05 -14.69
N HIS A 300 -18.25 -23.08 -15.40
CA HIS A 300 -17.93 -22.75 -16.80
C HIS A 300 -17.24 -21.39 -16.98
N GLN A 301 -17.11 -20.63 -15.90
CA GLN A 301 -16.43 -19.33 -15.79
C GLN A 301 -15.28 -19.41 -14.78
N ASP A 302 -15.25 -20.49 -14.03
CA ASP A 302 -14.22 -20.85 -13.11
C ASP A 302 -13.15 -21.71 -13.81
N ASP A 303 -11.89 -21.29 -13.66
CA ASP A 303 -10.70 -21.97 -14.18
C ASP A 303 -9.92 -22.68 -13.03
N SER A 304 -10.42 -22.57 -11.79
CA SER A 304 -9.86 -23.05 -10.52
C SER A 304 -10.93 -23.81 -9.70
N ASP A 305 -11.60 -24.79 -10.29
CA ASP A 305 -12.81 -25.45 -9.77
C ASP A 305 -12.55 -26.48 -8.64
N GLY A 306 -11.40 -26.34 -7.95
CA GLY A 306 -10.96 -27.25 -6.88
C GLY A 306 -10.80 -28.72 -7.32
N GLU A 307 -10.90 -29.04 -8.62
CA GLU A 307 -10.81 -30.42 -9.08
C GLU A 307 -9.35 -30.90 -9.15
N ALA A 308 -9.14 -32.19 -8.85
CA ALA A 308 -7.86 -32.87 -9.09
C ALA A 308 -7.40 -32.90 -10.59
N ASP A 309 -8.16 -32.34 -11.53
CA ASP A 309 -7.74 -32.12 -12.91
C ASP A 309 -7.27 -30.69 -13.25
N ASP A 310 -7.40 -29.72 -12.33
CA ASP A 310 -6.75 -28.42 -12.43
C ASP A 310 -5.22 -28.51 -12.25
N LYS A 311 -4.77 -29.41 -11.36
CA LYS A 311 -3.36 -29.86 -11.29
C LYS A 311 -2.85 -30.47 -12.62
N LYS A 312 -3.68 -30.69 -13.65
CA LYS A 312 -3.27 -31.20 -14.98
C LYS A 312 -3.23 -30.15 -16.10
N ARG A 313 -3.57 -28.89 -15.83
CA ARG A 313 -3.46 -27.80 -16.82
C ARG A 313 -2.14 -27.05 -16.81
N ALA A 314 -1.07 -27.63 -16.26
CA ALA A 314 0.30 -27.24 -16.58
C ALA A 314 0.51 -27.28 -18.11
N HIS A 315 0.40 -26.10 -18.73
CA HIS A 315 0.65 -25.89 -20.14
C HIS A 315 2.06 -26.36 -20.45
N LYS A 316 2.19 -27.55 -21.07
CA LYS A 316 3.43 -27.97 -21.72
C LYS A 316 3.73 -27.01 -22.87
N SER A 317 4.32 -25.87 -22.56
CA SER A 317 5.01 -25.04 -23.52
C SER A 317 6.11 -25.89 -24.17
N PRO A 318 6.06 -26.12 -25.49
CA PRO A 318 7.04 -26.97 -26.14
C PRO A 318 8.39 -26.25 -26.09
N ARG A 319 9.33 -26.78 -25.28
CA ARG A 319 10.74 -26.39 -25.30
C ARG A 319 11.25 -26.33 -26.75
N ILE A 320 11.43 -25.12 -27.27
CA ILE A 320 12.15 -24.89 -28.52
C ILE A 320 13.63 -25.08 -28.21
N SER A 321 14.14 -26.26 -28.54
CA SER A 321 15.58 -26.53 -28.58
C SER A 321 16.25 -25.59 -29.59
N ARG A 322 17.29 -24.88 -29.18
CA ARG A 322 18.35 -24.37 -30.05
C ARG A 322 19.69 -25.01 -29.71
#